data_AF-A0AB34D919-F1
#
_entry.id   AF-A0AB34D919-F1
#
_cell.length_a   1.000
_cell.length_b   1.000
_cell.length_c   1.000
_cell.angle_alpha   90.00
_cell.angle_beta   90.00
_cell.angle_gamma   90.00
#
_symmetry.space_group_name_H-M   'P 1'
#
loop_
_entity.id
_entity.type
_entity.pdbx_description
1 polymer ?
#
loop_
_entity_poly.entity_id
_entity_poly.type
_entity_poly.pdbx_seq_one_letter_code
_entity_poly.pdbx_strand_id
1 'polypeptide(L)' 'MSNPYNRHDVTDEHWNKLEPIITELLGKWGGSNANDNRLFVNACLWIIRTGSPWRDLPTEYG' A
#
# COMPACT_ATOMS: atom_id res chain seq x y z
N MET A 1 9.18 -16.89 12.00
CA MET A 1 9.17 -15.87 10.95
C MET A 1 7.94 -15.01 11.12
N SER A 2 8.12 -13.77 11.52
CA SER A 2 7.07 -12.78 11.71
C SER A 2 6.43 -12.42 10.37
N ASN A 3 5.10 -12.40 10.35
CA ASN A 3 4.31 -11.96 9.21
C ASN A 3 4.82 -10.58 8.73
N PRO A 4 5.20 -10.39 7.45
CA PRO A 4 5.74 -9.12 6.96
C PRO A 4 4.68 -8.01 6.88
N TYR A 5 3.44 -8.31 7.25
CA TYR A 5 2.33 -7.36 7.25
C TYR A 5 2.23 -6.69 8.61
N ASN A 6 2.41 -5.38 8.64
CA ASN A 6 2.11 -4.56 9.80
C ASN A 6 0.63 -4.77 10.15
N ARG A 7 0.25 -4.73 11.44
CA ARG A 7 -1.13 -5.05 11.89
C ARG A 7 -2.24 -4.19 11.23
N HIS A 8 -1.84 -3.15 10.51
CA HIS A 8 -2.68 -2.16 9.84
C HIS A 8 -2.63 -2.23 8.32
N ASP A 9 -1.81 -3.12 7.76
CA ASP A 9 -1.71 -3.29 6.33
C ASP A 9 -2.96 -3.95 5.76
N VAL A 10 -3.23 -3.67 4.49
CA VAL A 10 -4.34 -4.29 3.76
C VAL A 10 -4.09 -5.80 3.69
N THR A 11 -5.07 -6.60 4.14
CA THR A 11 -5.03 -8.06 4.04
C THR A 11 -5.13 -8.51 2.59
N ASP A 12 -4.69 -9.72 2.27
CA ASP A 12 -4.77 -10.25 0.90
C ASP A 12 -6.22 -10.25 0.37
N GLU A 13 -7.18 -10.57 1.24
CA GLU A 13 -8.60 -10.57 0.86
C GLU A 13 -9.12 -9.17 0.48
N HIS A 14 -8.74 -8.14 1.24
CA HIS A 14 -9.10 -6.76 0.92
C HIS A 14 -8.34 -6.27 -0.32
N TRP A 15 -7.07 -6.65 -0.45
CA TRP A 15 -6.25 -6.29 -1.59
C TRP A 15 -6.83 -6.85 -2.89
N ASN A 16 -7.24 -8.13 -2.92
CA ASN A 16 -7.83 -8.74 -4.11
C ASN A 16 -9.12 -8.04 -4.59
N LYS A 17 -9.83 -7.34 -3.70
CA LYS A 17 -11.01 -6.53 -4.06
C LYS A 17 -10.62 -5.14 -4.58
N LEU A 18 -9.53 -4.56 -4.07
CA LEU A 18 -9.05 -3.21 -4.41
C LEU A 18 -8.15 -3.20 -5.64
N GLU A 19 -7.28 -4.20 -5.78
CA GLU A 19 -6.30 -4.35 -6.86
C GLU A 19 -6.89 -4.13 -8.25
N PRO A 20 -8.02 -4.73 -8.66
CA PRO A 20 -8.56 -4.51 -10.00
C PRO A 20 -8.95 -3.05 -10.24
N ILE A 21 -9.54 -2.38 -9.24
CA ILE A 21 -9.94 -0.97 -9.31
C ILE A 21 -8.70 -0.08 -9.39
N ILE A 22 -7.71 -0.35 -8.54
CA ILE A 22 -6.47 0.42 -8.47
C ILE A 22 -5.64 0.21 -9.74
N THR A 23 -5.58 -1.01 -10.27
CA THR A 23 -4.88 -1.32 -11.53
C THR A 23 -5.56 -0.65 -12.73
N GLU A 24 -6.90 -0.55 -12.73
CA GLU A 24 -7.63 0.19 -13.78
C GLU A 24 -7.38 1.71 -13.70
N LEU A 25 -7.33 2.26 -12.48
CA LEU A 25 -7.05 3.68 -12.24
C LEU A 25 -5.58 4.06 -12.50
N LEU A 26 -4.64 3.25 -12.00
CA LEU A 26 -3.19 3.47 -12.06
C LEU A 26 -2.53 2.89 -13.32
N GLY A 27 -3.22 2.02 -14.06
CA GLY A 27 -2.73 1.46 -15.33
C GLY A 27 -2.43 2.51 -16.40
N LYS A 28 -2.81 3.77 -16.18
CA LYS A 28 -2.45 4.94 -17.01
C LYS A 28 -1.19 5.70 -16.56
N TRP A 29 -0.73 5.52 -15.33
CA TRP A 29 0.41 6.23 -14.74
C TRP A 29 1.50 5.24 -14.33
N GLY A 30 2.19 4.69 -15.33
CA GLY A 30 3.57 4.18 -15.28
C GLY A 30 4.01 3.28 -14.11
N GLY A 31 4.22 1.99 -14.39
CA GLY A 31 5.02 1.09 -13.56
C GLY A 31 4.23 -0.06 -12.95
N SER A 32 3.77 -0.98 -13.80
CA SER A 32 2.90 -2.10 -13.42
C SER A 32 3.63 -3.19 -12.63
N ASN A 33 3.96 -2.95 -11.37
CA ASN A 33 4.22 -3.99 -10.37
C ASN A 33 3.13 -3.94 -9.30
N ALA A 34 2.24 -4.92 -9.29
CA ALA A 34 1.14 -5.00 -8.32
C ALA A 34 1.62 -4.97 -6.85
N ASN A 35 2.83 -5.49 -6.58
CA ASN A 35 3.47 -5.43 -5.26
C ASN A 35 3.79 -3.99 -4.83
N ASP A 36 4.29 -3.14 -5.73
CA ASP A 36 4.65 -1.75 -5.41
C ASP A 36 3.38 -0.91 -5.18
N ASN A 37 2.30 -1.19 -5.90
CA ASN A 37 1.00 -0.53 -5.70
C ASN A 37 0.42 -0.82 -4.31
N ARG A 38 0.53 -2.07 -3.84
CA ARG A 38 0.07 -2.45 -2.49
C ARG A 38 0.90 -1.75 -1.42
N LEU A 39 2.21 -1.68 -1.62
CA LEU A 39 3.13 -0.98 -0.73
C LEU A 39 2.76 0.52 -0.63
N PHE A 40 2.52 1.17 -1.77
CA PHE A 40 2.10 2.57 -1.83
C PHE A 40 0.77 2.83 -1.13
N VAL A 41 -0.21 1.93 -1.30
CA VAL A 41 -1.51 2.03 -0.63
C VAL A 41 -1.36 1.87 0.87
N ASN A 42 -0.55 0.90 1.32
CA ASN A 42 -0.26 0.73 2.75
C ASN A 42 0.44 1.98 3.33
N ALA A 43 1.38 2.59 2.60
CA ALA A 43 2.03 3.84 3.00
C ALA A 43 1.02 4.99 3.17
N CYS A 44 0.12 5.16 2.20
CA CYS A 44 -0.96 6.15 2.27
C CYS A 44 -1.87 5.92 3.49
N LEU A 45 -2.27 4.66 3.72
CA LEU A 45 -3.11 4.30 4.86
C LEU A 45 -2.42 4.55 6.19
N TRP A 46 -1.12 4.27 6.28
CA TRP A 46 -0.34 4.58 7.48
C TRP A 46 -0.39 6.08 7.79
N ILE A 47 -0.12 6.94 6.80
CA ILE A 47 -0.14 8.41 6.96
C ILE A 47 -1.52 8.93 7.33
N ILE A 48 -2.57 8.46 6.66
CA ILE A 48 -3.96 8.88 6.96
C ILE A 48 -4.32 8.51 8.40
N ARG A 49 -3.82 7.37 8.89
CA ARG A 49 -4.15 6.84 10.21
C ARG A 49 -3.32 7.48 11.34
N THR A 50 -2.07 7.85 11.07
CA THR A 50 -1.16 8.47 12.06
C THR A 50 -1.19 9.98 12.01
N GLY A 51 -1.55 10.58 10.87
CA GLY A 51 -1.39 12.00 10.60
C GLY A 51 0.06 12.45 10.47
N SER A 52 1.01 11.50 10.45
CA SER A 52 2.44 11.81 10.38
C SER A 52 2.83 12.34 9.01
N PRO A 53 3.82 13.25 8.94
CA PRO A 53 4.32 13.73 7.65
C PRO A 53 5.02 12.60 6.88
N TRP A 54 5.05 12.70 5.55
CA TRP A 54 5.71 11.74 4.65
C TRP A 54 7.17 11.44 5.01
N ARG A 55 7.88 12.40 5.60
CA ARG A 55 9.27 12.22 6.04
C ARG A 55 9.43 11.19 7.16
N ASP A 56 8.38 10.96 7.94
CA ASP A 56 8.37 10.03 9.07
C ASP A 56 7.79 8.66 8.66
N LEU A 57 7.54 8.45 7.36
CA LEU A 57 7.06 7.18 6.85
C LEU A 57 8.09 6.07 7.16
N PRO A 58 7.65 4.94 7.72
CA PRO A 58 8.53 3.81 7.97
C PRO A 58 9.20 3.31 6.68
N THR A 59 10.50 3.01 6.77
CA THR A 59 11.32 2.53 5.64
C THR A 59 10.84 1.19 5.06
N GLU A 60 10.00 0.46 5.78
CA GLU A 60 9.34 -0.77 5.30
C GLU A 60 8.36 -0.51 4.14
N TYR A 61 7.90 0.72 3.95
CA TYR A 61 7.01 1.12 2.87
C TYR A 61 7.72 1.72 1.65
N GLY A 62 9.06 1.80 1.65
CA GLY A 62 9.87 2.36 0.56
C GLY A 62 10.74 3.53 0.99
#